data_AF-A0A1W7MBV2-F1
#
_entry.id   AF-A0A1W7MBV2-F1
#
_cell.length_a   1.000
_cell.length_b   1.000
_cell.length_c   1.000
_cell.angle_alpha   90.00
_cell.angle_beta   90.00
_cell.angle_gamma   90.00
#
_symmetry.space_group_name_H-M   'P 1'
#
loop_
_entity.id
_entity.type
_entity.pdbx_description
1 polymer ?
#
loop_
_entity_poly.entity_id
_entity_poly.type
_entity_poly.pdbx_seq_one_letter_code
_entity_poly.pdbx_strand_id
1 'polypeptide(L)'
;MSLEDEYRDEPEQVRWEGRFIVAKTRGRWEYVSRTRNIRAAVILAIDSAERAILVEQFRVPLGKPAIELPAGLIGDHDDSADEDAVAAAARELEEETGYRPGRMEAVGEFYSSPGMVSESFTLFRAHDLERVSDGGGVEGEGITVHHVPLAEIEGFIAARRAEGYGIDVRILMLLGPRLLGGT
;
A
#
# COMPACT_ATOMS: atom_id res chain seq x y z
N MET A 1 10.02 29.21 19.09
CA MET A 1 10.44 28.48 17.89
C MET A 1 9.36 27.48 17.57
N SER A 2 8.72 27.61 16.40
CA SER A 2 7.72 26.65 15.94
C SER A 2 8.41 25.37 15.44
N LEU A 3 7.62 24.32 15.17
CA LEU A 3 8.12 23.13 14.48
C LEU A 3 8.66 23.44 13.08
N GLU A 4 8.03 24.38 12.39
CA GLU A 4 8.45 24.82 11.06
C GLU A 4 9.77 25.60 11.11
N ASP A 5 9.99 26.37 12.18
CA ASP A 5 11.26 27.04 12.42
C ASP A 5 12.38 26.02 12.67
N GLU A 6 12.15 25.06 13.58
CA GLU A 6 13.12 24.00 13.86
C GLU A 6 13.44 23.17 12.60
N TYR A 7 12.43 22.80 11.79
CA TYR A 7 12.62 22.04 10.56
C TYR A 7 13.44 22.79 9.50
N ARG A 8 13.27 24.11 9.41
CA ARG A 8 14.00 24.97 8.46
C ARG A 8 15.42 25.24 8.92
N ASP A 9 15.60 25.45 10.22
CA ASP A 9 16.86 25.96 10.78
C ASP A 9 17.81 24.82 11.18
N GLU A 10 17.30 23.62 11.45
CA GLU A 10 18.11 22.43 11.77
C GLU A 10 18.36 21.54 10.54
N PRO A 11 19.62 21.15 10.25
CA PRO A 11 19.94 20.29 9.12
C PRO A 11 19.50 18.84 9.36
N GLU A 12 19.10 18.17 8.28
CA GLU A 12 18.90 16.72 8.28
C GLU A 12 20.23 15.98 8.41
N GLN A 13 20.28 14.99 9.30
CA GLN A 13 21.46 14.16 9.54
C GLN A 13 21.09 12.69 9.39
N VAL A 14 21.83 11.96 8.55
CA VAL A 14 21.74 10.50 8.48
C VAL A 14 22.39 9.91 9.72
N ARG A 15 21.64 9.12 10.49
CA ARG A 15 22.14 8.39 11.65
C ARG A 15 22.55 6.97 11.31
N TRP A 16 21.83 6.35 10.37
CA TRP A 16 22.16 5.04 9.83
C TRP A 16 21.55 4.87 8.44
N GLU A 17 22.25 4.15 7.56
CA GLU A 17 21.81 3.84 6.21
C GLU A 17 22.08 2.37 5.92
N GLY A 18 21.01 1.64 5.59
CA GLY A 18 21.08 0.27 5.10
C GLY A 18 20.90 0.21 3.58
N ARG A 19 20.57 -0.98 3.06
CA ARG A 19 20.28 -1.14 1.63
C ARG A 19 18.95 -0.49 1.21
N PHE A 20 17.92 -0.60 2.04
CA PHE A 20 16.54 -0.23 1.68
C PHE A 20 15.96 0.92 2.50
N ILE A 21 16.54 1.22 3.66
CA ILE A 21 16.02 2.20 4.61
C ILE A 21 17.14 3.07 5.20
N VAL A 22 16.81 4.31 5.53
CA VAL A 22 17.69 5.32 6.13
C VAL A 22 17.02 5.88 7.38
N ALA A 23 17.71 5.82 8.51
CA ALA A 23 17.30 6.48 9.75
C ALA A 23 17.94 7.87 9.83
N LYS A 24 17.12 8.88 10.09
CA LYS A 24 17.49 10.29 10.01
C LYS A 24 17.06 11.04 11.27
N THR A 25 17.76 12.12 11.57
CA THR A 25 17.33 13.11 12.55
C THR A 25 17.26 14.49 11.94
N ARG A 26 16.34 15.32 12.43
CA ARG A 26 16.33 16.78 12.19
C ARG A 26 15.86 17.49 13.45
N GLY A 27 16.69 18.36 14.02
CA GLY A 27 16.47 18.90 15.35
C GLY A 27 16.25 17.76 16.37
N ARG A 28 15.14 17.83 17.10
CA ARG A 28 14.71 16.80 18.08
C ARG A 28 14.01 15.57 17.50
N TRP A 29 13.79 15.49 16.19
CA TRP A 29 12.98 14.44 15.56
C TRP A 29 13.82 13.32 14.98
N GLU A 30 13.28 12.10 15.06
CA GLU A 30 13.80 10.89 14.41
C GLU A 30 12.74 10.35 13.44
N TYR A 31 13.17 9.94 12.24
CA TYR A 31 12.29 9.36 11.24
C TYR A 31 13.05 8.42 10.30
N VAL A 32 12.30 7.58 9.59
CA VAL A 32 12.84 6.62 8.61
C VAL A 32 12.33 6.96 7.20
N SER A 33 13.22 6.86 6.21
CA SER A 33 12.89 6.93 4.79
C SER A 33 13.42 5.72 4.05
N ARG A 34 12.99 5.51 2.80
CA ARG A 34 13.67 4.61 1.87
C ARG A 34 15.01 5.25 1.42
N THR A 35 15.98 4.42 1.01
CA THR A 35 17.28 4.87 0.47
C THR A 35 17.15 5.52 -0.89
N ARG A 36 16.22 5.02 -1.70
CA ARG A 36 15.87 5.56 -3.01
C ARG A 36 14.56 6.32 -2.91
N ASN A 37 14.34 7.30 -3.77
CA ASN A 37 13.08 8.05 -3.86
C ASN A 37 11.98 7.23 -4.55
N ILE A 38 11.82 5.98 -4.10
CA ILE A 38 10.81 5.03 -4.57
C ILE A 38 9.46 5.48 -4.02
N ARG A 39 8.44 5.46 -4.88
CA ARG A 39 7.05 5.67 -4.49
C ARG A 39 6.31 4.35 -4.53
N ALA A 40 5.25 4.21 -3.75
CA ALA A 40 4.38 3.05 -3.84
C ALA A 40 3.08 3.40 -4.58
N ALA A 41 2.56 2.44 -5.35
CA ALA A 41 1.20 2.44 -5.86
C ALA A 41 0.35 1.52 -4.98
N VAL A 42 -0.84 1.98 -4.60
CA VAL A 42 -1.84 1.17 -3.88
C VAL A 42 -3.09 1.15 -4.72
N ILE A 43 -3.69 -0.03 -4.91
CA ILE A 43 -4.81 -0.20 -5.82
C ILE A 43 -6.08 -0.59 -5.05
N LEU A 44 -7.09 0.27 -5.10
CA LEU A 44 -8.46 -0.08 -4.73
C LEU A 44 -9.13 -0.75 -5.94
N ALA A 45 -9.31 -2.06 -5.85
CA ALA A 45 -9.98 -2.88 -6.84
C ALA A 45 -11.28 -3.46 -6.27
N ILE A 46 -12.42 -3.09 -6.87
CA ILE A 46 -13.73 -3.65 -6.58
C ILE A 46 -14.32 -4.14 -7.90
N ASP A 47 -14.67 -5.42 -7.97
CA ASP A 47 -15.20 -6.01 -9.20
C ASP A 47 -16.70 -5.71 -9.42
N SER A 48 -17.22 -6.12 -10.57
CA SER A 48 -18.63 -5.92 -10.93
C SER A 48 -19.62 -6.69 -10.04
N ALA A 49 -19.15 -7.61 -9.19
CA ALA A 49 -19.95 -8.34 -8.22
C ALA A 49 -19.86 -7.72 -6.81
N GLU A 50 -19.36 -6.48 -6.70
CA GLU A 50 -19.17 -5.76 -5.45
C GLU A 50 -18.27 -6.50 -4.45
N ARG A 51 -17.23 -7.16 -4.96
CA ARG A 51 -16.19 -7.79 -4.15
C ARG A 51 -14.93 -6.95 -4.17
N ALA A 52 -14.40 -6.66 -2.99
CA ALA A 52 -13.06 -6.11 -2.84
C ALA A 52 -12.03 -7.19 -3.18
N ILE A 53 -11.09 -6.87 -4.08
CA ILE A 53 -9.95 -7.72 -4.40
C ILE A 53 -8.83 -7.33 -3.45
N LEU A 54 -8.49 -8.23 -2.53
CA LEU A 54 -7.48 -8.03 -1.50
C LEU A 54 -6.36 -9.04 -1.68
N VAL A 55 -5.20 -8.73 -1.11
CA VAL A 55 -4.04 -9.63 -1.09
C VAL A 55 -3.70 -10.00 0.34
N GLU A 56 -3.17 -11.20 0.50
CA GLU A 56 -2.55 -11.69 1.71
C GLU A 56 -1.11 -12.07 1.42
N GLN A 57 -0.19 -11.56 2.23
CA GLN A 57 1.24 -11.85 2.11
C GLN A 57 1.94 -11.76 3.46
N PHE A 58 3.06 -12.49 3.61
CA PHE A 58 3.85 -12.44 4.84
C PHE A 58 4.67 -11.15 4.91
N ARG A 59 4.41 -10.31 5.92
CA ARG A 59 5.19 -9.08 6.14
C ARG A 59 6.30 -9.33 7.16
N VAL A 60 7.54 -9.38 6.68
CA VAL A 60 8.74 -9.57 7.51
C VAL A 60 8.78 -8.62 8.72
N PRO A 61 8.49 -7.30 8.60
CA PRO A 61 8.49 -6.40 9.77
C PRO A 61 7.45 -6.74 10.83
N LEU A 62 6.36 -7.42 10.46
CA LEU A 62 5.29 -7.84 11.38
C LEU A 62 5.49 -9.27 11.90
N GLY A 63 6.28 -10.09 11.19
CA GLY A 63 6.49 -11.50 11.50
C GLY A 63 5.23 -12.35 11.31
N LYS A 64 4.28 -11.91 10.48
CA LYS A 64 2.98 -12.57 10.25
C LYS A 64 2.37 -12.19 8.89
N PRO A 65 1.40 -12.97 8.38
CA PRO A 65 0.62 -12.57 7.22
C PRO A 65 -0.22 -11.33 7.51
N ALA A 66 -0.44 -10.52 6.48
CA ALA A 66 -1.28 -9.33 6.54
C ALA A 66 -2.28 -9.29 5.39
N ILE A 67 -3.49 -8.79 5.67
CA ILE A 67 -4.51 -8.49 4.66
C ILE A 67 -4.37 -7.04 4.21
N GLU A 68 -4.20 -6.84 2.91
CA GLU A 68 -3.88 -5.56 2.31
C GLU A 68 -4.65 -5.32 1.00
N LEU A 69 -4.65 -4.07 0.55
CA LEU A 69 -4.92 -3.78 -0.86
C LEU A 69 -3.71 -4.19 -1.71
N PRO A 70 -3.91 -4.60 -2.97
CA PRO A 70 -2.81 -4.81 -3.91
C PRO A 70 -1.92 -3.55 -3.98
N ALA A 71 -0.61 -3.73 -3.95
CA ALA A 71 0.33 -2.62 -3.91
C ALA A 71 1.75 -3.02 -4.33
N GLY A 72 2.37 -2.20 -5.18
CA GLY A 72 3.74 -2.39 -5.63
C GLY A 72 4.57 -1.11 -5.60
N LEU A 73 5.88 -1.26 -5.82
CA LEU A 73 6.81 -0.14 -5.87
C LEU A 73 6.93 0.40 -7.29
N ILE A 74 6.95 1.73 -7.43
CA ILE A 74 7.19 2.41 -8.70
C ILE A 74 8.68 2.71 -8.81
N GLY A 75 9.32 2.26 -9.89
CA GLY A 75 10.73 2.53 -10.19
C GLY A 75 11.73 1.76 -9.32
N ASP A 76 11.37 0.57 -8.86
CA ASP A 76 12.27 -0.33 -8.13
C ASP A 76 13.19 -1.16 -9.05
N HIS A 77 12.83 -1.27 -10.33
CA HIS A 77 13.67 -1.78 -11.41
C HIS A 77 14.51 -0.67 -12.04
N ASP A 78 15.81 -0.93 -12.27
CA ASP A 78 16.77 0.04 -12.82
C ASP A 78 16.35 0.59 -14.21
N ASP A 79 15.49 -0.14 -14.94
CA ASP A 79 14.96 0.25 -16.26
C ASP A 79 13.59 0.98 -16.18
N SER A 80 13.01 1.15 -14.99
CA SER A 80 11.64 1.66 -14.77
C SER A 80 11.59 2.98 -13.99
N ALA A 81 12.72 3.69 -13.85
CA ALA A 81 12.78 4.95 -13.10
C ALA A 81 11.81 6.04 -13.63
N ASP A 82 11.41 5.93 -14.91
CA ASP A 82 10.46 6.80 -15.61
C ASP A 82 9.12 6.11 -15.92
N GLU A 83 8.82 4.95 -15.32
CA GLU A 83 7.55 4.26 -15.54
C GLU A 83 6.39 5.15 -15.08
N ASP A 84 5.39 5.32 -15.95
CA ASP A 84 4.15 6.00 -15.60
C ASP A 84 3.52 5.28 -14.40
N ALA A 85 3.28 6.00 -13.30
CA ALA A 85 2.69 5.46 -12.09
C ALA A 85 1.37 4.72 -12.35
N VAL A 86 0.64 5.12 -13.40
CA VAL A 86 -0.57 4.43 -13.87
C VAL A 86 -0.25 3.05 -14.44
N ALA A 87 0.79 2.94 -15.28
CA ALA A 87 1.21 1.68 -15.88
C ALA A 87 1.75 0.72 -14.82
N ALA A 88 2.58 1.22 -13.90
CA ALA A 88 3.08 0.43 -12.77
C ALA A 88 1.91 -0.11 -11.92
N ALA A 89 0.95 0.75 -11.53
CA ALA A 89 -0.19 0.32 -10.74
C ALA A 89 -1.06 -0.74 -11.46
N ALA A 90 -1.24 -0.63 -12.78
CA ALA A 90 -1.99 -1.61 -13.56
C ALA A 90 -1.25 -2.96 -13.66
N ARG A 91 0.07 -2.92 -13.87
CA ARG A 91 0.94 -4.11 -13.91
C ARG A 91 0.92 -4.84 -12.57
N GLU A 92 1.14 -4.13 -11.48
CA GLU A 92 1.14 -4.69 -10.12
C GLU A 92 -0.20 -5.33 -9.76
N LEU A 93 -1.32 -4.68 -10.12
CA LEU A 93 -2.63 -5.28 -9.94
C LEU A 93 -2.76 -6.63 -10.68
N GLU A 94 -2.33 -6.68 -11.95
CA GLU A 94 -2.40 -7.89 -12.77
C GLU A 94 -1.49 -9.00 -12.23
N GLU A 95 -0.27 -8.68 -11.83
CA GLU A 95 0.70 -9.63 -11.28
C GLU A 95 0.23 -10.20 -9.93
N GLU A 96 -0.14 -9.34 -8.98
CA GLU A 96 -0.54 -9.78 -7.65
C GLU A 96 -1.89 -10.50 -7.65
N THR A 97 -2.86 -10.03 -8.45
CA THR A 97 -4.26 -10.47 -8.33
C THR A 97 -4.83 -11.22 -9.53
N GLY A 98 -4.16 -11.13 -10.68
CA GLY A 98 -4.65 -11.66 -11.95
C GLY A 98 -5.76 -10.81 -12.57
N TYR A 99 -5.98 -9.58 -12.10
CA TYR A 99 -6.97 -8.66 -12.67
C TYR A 99 -6.30 -7.57 -13.50
N ARG A 100 -6.76 -7.44 -14.74
CA ARG A 100 -6.40 -6.35 -15.62
C ARG A 100 -7.46 -5.23 -15.52
N PRO A 101 -7.06 -3.98 -15.25
CA PRO A 101 -8.00 -2.87 -15.24
C PRO A 101 -8.19 -2.31 -16.66
N GLY A 102 -9.43 -2.02 -17.04
CA GLY A 102 -9.71 -1.25 -18.26
C GLY A 102 -9.37 0.24 -18.10
N ARG A 103 -9.45 0.76 -16.88
CA ARG A 103 -9.03 2.14 -16.54
C ARG A 103 -8.53 2.24 -15.10
N MET A 104 -7.48 3.04 -14.92
CA MET A 104 -6.95 3.42 -13.61
C MET A 104 -7.20 4.90 -13.35
N GLU A 105 -7.72 5.21 -12.16
CA GLU A 105 -7.97 6.57 -11.69
C GLU A 105 -7.02 6.90 -10.53
N ALA A 106 -6.18 7.93 -10.67
CA ALA A 106 -5.37 8.42 -9.56
C ALA A 106 -6.25 9.21 -8.59
N VAL A 107 -6.43 8.69 -7.37
CA VAL A 107 -7.23 9.34 -6.32
C VAL A 107 -6.42 10.43 -5.61
N GLY A 108 -5.13 10.17 -5.37
CA GLY A 108 -4.22 11.12 -4.75
C GLY A 108 -3.06 10.46 -4.01
N GLU A 109 -2.14 11.29 -3.52
CA GLU A 109 -1.02 10.89 -2.67
C GLU A 109 -1.42 10.89 -1.19
N PHE A 110 -0.98 9.86 -0.47
CA PHE A 110 -1.20 9.68 0.96
C PHE A 110 0.10 9.27 1.65
N TYR A 111 0.22 9.56 2.95
CA TYR A 111 1.40 9.26 3.75
C TYR A 111 1.14 8.10 4.70
N SER A 112 2.03 7.11 4.72
CA SER A 112 1.82 5.84 5.44
C SER A 112 1.78 6.01 6.96
N SER A 113 2.69 6.82 7.52
CA SER A 113 2.71 7.16 8.95
C SER A 113 3.48 8.47 9.15
N PRO A 114 2.82 9.64 8.97
CA PRO A 114 3.49 10.94 8.86
C PRO A 114 4.22 11.39 10.14
N GLY A 115 4.00 10.72 11.27
CA GLY A 115 4.73 10.97 12.51
C GLY A 115 6.05 10.20 12.65
N MET A 116 6.38 9.27 11.73
CA MET A 116 7.52 8.37 11.87
C MET A 116 8.25 8.08 10.55
N VAL A 117 7.53 7.96 9.43
CA VAL A 117 8.12 7.65 8.12
C VAL A 117 7.78 8.72 7.10
N SER A 118 8.73 9.01 6.22
CA SER A 118 8.50 9.91 5.08
C SER A 118 7.95 9.18 3.84
N GLU A 119 7.64 7.89 3.95
CA GLU A 119 7.10 7.08 2.85
C GLU A 119 5.66 7.51 2.53
N SER A 120 5.41 7.70 1.24
CA SER A 120 4.09 7.99 0.68
C SER A 120 3.71 6.95 -0.38
N PHE A 121 2.42 6.92 -0.70
CA PHE A 121 1.87 6.12 -1.78
C PHE A 121 0.82 6.90 -2.55
N THR A 122 0.70 6.62 -3.85
CA THR A 122 -0.44 7.07 -4.66
C THR A 122 -1.52 6.00 -4.60
N LEU A 123 -2.73 6.38 -4.19
CA LEU A 123 -3.89 5.52 -4.29
C LEU A 123 -4.47 5.62 -5.70
N PHE A 124 -4.62 4.47 -6.33
CA PHE A 124 -5.33 4.30 -7.59
C PHE A 124 -6.63 3.54 -7.35
N ARG A 125 -7.68 3.91 -8.08
CA ARG A 125 -8.90 3.12 -8.19
C ARG A 125 -8.92 2.43 -9.55
N ALA A 126 -9.04 1.12 -9.53
CA ALA A 126 -9.16 0.32 -10.73
C ALA A 126 -10.63 0.16 -11.13
N HIS A 127 -10.91 0.36 -12.41
CA HIS A 127 -12.24 0.23 -13.02
C HIS A 127 -12.20 -0.80 -14.14
N ASP A 128 -13.36 -1.35 -14.47
CA ASP A 128 -13.55 -2.28 -15.59
C ASP A 128 -12.60 -3.50 -15.48
N LEU A 129 -12.63 -4.15 -14.32
CA LEU A 129 -11.75 -5.26 -13.97
C LEU A 129 -12.08 -6.52 -14.77
N GLU A 130 -11.08 -7.08 -15.46
CA GLU A 130 -11.13 -8.37 -16.14
C GLU A 130 -10.16 -9.35 -15.46
N ARG A 131 -10.63 -10.54 -15.08
CA ARG A 131 -9.75 -11.58 -14.54
C ARG A 131 -9.07 -12.33 -15.68
N VAL A 132 -7.75 -12.21 -15.76
CA VAL A 132 -6.91 -12.73 -16.85
C VAL A 132 -5.97 -13.85 -16.41
N SER A 133 -5.74 -13.99 -15.10
CA SER A 133 -4.98 -15.10 -14.50
C SER A 133 -5.46 -15.36 -13.07
N ASP A 134 -4.81 -16.29 -12.37
CA ASP A 134 -5.07 -16.55 -10.96
C ASP A 134 -4.37 -15.55 -10.01
N GLY A 135 -3.45 -14.72 -10.52
CA GLY A 135 -2.58 -13.86 -9.72
C GLY A 135 -1.51 -14.64 -8.95
N GLY A 136 -1.04 -14.07 -7.85
CA GLY A 136 -0.07 -14.70 -6.94
C GLY A 136 1.27 -13.97 -6.83
N GLY A 137 1.43 -12.86 -7.55
CA GLY A 137 2.66 -12.08 -7.59
C GLY A 137 3.74 -12.74 -8.46
N VAL A 138 4.96 -12.21 -8.39
CA VAL A 138 6.12 -12.82 -9.05
C VAL A 138 6.71 -13.96 -8.21
N GLU A 139 7.62 -14.74 -8.81
CA GLU A 139 8.22 -15.91 -8.17
C GLU A 139 8.85 -15.55 -6.81
N GLY A 140 8.31 -16.14 -5.74
CA GLY A 140 8.81 -15.98 -4.37
C GLY A 140 8.02 -15.02 -3.47
N GLU A 141 7.03 -14.29 -3.99
CA GLU A 141 6.21 -13.37 -3.17
C GLU A 141 5.16 -14.09 -2.32
N GLY A 142 4.61 -15.20 -2.83
CA GLY A 142 3.68 -16.04 -2.08
C GLY A 142 2.37 -15.33 -1.74
N ILE A 143 1.82 -14.57 -2.69
CA ILE A 143 0.61 -13.77 -2.49
C ILE A 143 -0.64 -14.66 -2.64
N THR A 144 -1.58 -14.52 -1.71
CA THR A 144 -2.92 -15.14 -1.81
C THR A 144 -3.96 -14.06 -2.10
N VAL A 145 -4.76 -14.28 -3.16
CA VAL A 145 -5.80 -13.33 -3.59
C VAL A 145 -7.13 -13.66 -2.92
N HIS A 146 -7.74 -12.66 -2.28
CA HIS A 146 -9.05 -12.76 -1.65
C HIS A 146 -10.09 -11.94 -2.40
N HIS A 147 -11.26 -12.52 -2.62
CA HIS A 147 -12.40 -11.86 -3.23
C HIS A 147 -13.50 -11.72 -2.18
N VAL A 148 -13.57 -10.56 -1.53
CA VAL A 148 -14.41 -10.38 -0.34
C VAL A 148 -15.61 -9.51 -0.70
N PRO A 149 -16.85 -10.01 -0.67
CA PRO A 149 -18.03 -9.17 -0.83
C PRO A 149 -17.98 -7.98 0.12
N LEU A 150 -18.25 -6.77 -0.37
CA LEU A 150 -18.25 -5.55 0.47
C LEU A 150 -19.27 -5.67 1.63
N ALA A 151 -20.34 -6.44 1.44
CA ALA A 151 -21.30 -6.79 2.46
C ALA A 151 -20.68 -7.58 3.64
N GLU A 152 -19.63 -8.35 3.40
CA GLU A 152 -19.02 -9.29 4.36
C GLU A 152 -17.64 -8.82 4.89
N ILE A 153 -17.11 -7.72 4.35
CA ILE A 153 -15.75 -7.23 4.66
C ILE A 153 -15.50 -7.04 6.15
N GLU A 154 -16.47 -6.59 6.93
CA GLU A 154 -16.31 -6.44 8.38
C GLU A 154 -16.08 -7.78 9.08
N GLY A 155 -16.91 -8.78 8.75
CA GLY A 155 -16.80 -10.14 9.28
C GLY A 155 -15.50 -10.81 8.85
N PHE A 156 -15.12 -10.64 7.58
CA PHE A 156 -13.84 -11.14 7.05
C PHE A 156 -12.64 -10.55 7.81
N ILE A 157 -12.59 -9.23 7.97
CA ILE A 157 -11.48 -8.55 8.68
C ILE A 157 -11.46 -8.92 10.16
N ALA A 158 -12.62 -9.05 10.81
CA ALA A 158 -12.71 -9.50 12.20
C ALA A 158 -12.19 -10.94 12.37
N ALA A 159 -12.55 -11.85 11.46
CA ALA A 159 -12.06 -13.23 11.46
C ALA A 159 -10.54 -13.29 11.29
N ARG A 160 -9.98 -12.61 10.28
CA ARG A 160 -8.53 -12.56 10.04
C ARG A 160 -7.77 -11.97 11.23
N ARG A 161 -8.33 -10.94 11.87
CA ARG A 161 -7.75 -10.38 13.10
C ARG A 161 -7.74 -11.39 14.24
N ALA A 162 -8.82 -12.16 14.43
CA ALA A 162 -8.89 -13.21 15.45
C ALA A 162 -7.90 -14.36 15.18
N GLU A 163 -7.60 -14.64 13.91
CA GLU A 163 -6.57 -15.59 13.49
C GLU A 163 -5.14 -15.05 13.65
N GLY A 164 -4.97 -13.78 14.02
CA GLY A 164 -3.67 -13.15 14.30
C GLY A 164 -3.03 -12.40 13.13
N TYR A 165 -3.74 -12.22 12.02
CA TYR A 165 -3.25 -11.48 10.85
C TYR A 165 -3.01 -10.01 11.15
N GLY A 166 -2.03 -9.42 10.48
CA GLY A 166 -1.95 -7.97 10.32
C GLY A 166 -3.11 -7.47 9.45
N ILE A 167 -3.69 -6.33 9.80
CA ILE A 167 -4.68 -5.67 8.95
C ILE A 167 -4.08 -4.33 8.56
N ASP A 168 -3.86 -4.15 7.27
CA ASP A 168 -3.33 -2.90 6.76
C ASP A 168 -4.30 -1.72 7.00
N VAL A 169 -3.76 -0.55 7.33
CA VAL A 169 -4.56 0.63 7.68
C VAL A 169 -5.46 1.10 6.53
N ARG A 170 -5.07 0.87 5.26
CA ARG A 170 -5.83 1.25 4.07
C ARG A 170 -7.16 0.50 3.97
N ILE A 171 -7.29 -0.64 4.64
CA ILE A 171 -8.55 -1.39 4.77
C ILE A 171 -9.63 -0.58 5.50
N LEU A 172 -9.26 0.43 6.31
CA LEU A 172 -10.24 1.33 6.92
C LEU A 172 -11.12 2.04 5.89
N MET A 173 -10.65 2.26 4.65
CA MET A 173 -11.49 2.83 3.59
C MET A 173 -12.70 1.94 3.27
N LEU A 174 -12.53 0.62 3.31
CA LEU A 174 -13.60 -0.36 3.06
C LEU A 174 -14.53 -0.53 4.28
N LEU A 175 -14.05 -0.21 5.48
CA LEU A 175 -14.84 -0.23 6.71
C LEU A 175 -15.53 1.12 6.99
N GLY A 176 -15.02 2.20 6.40
CA GLY A 176 -15.39 3.59 6.64
C GLY A 176 -16.89 3.86 6.58
N PRO A 177 -17.62 3.45 5.53
CA PRO A 177 -19.06 3.68 5.44
C PRO A 177 -19.81 3.23 6.70
N ARG A 178 -19.54 2.01 7.20
CA ARG A 178 -20.18 1.48 8.41
C ARG A 178 -19.73 2.18 9.68
N LEU A 179 -18.43 2.46 9.82
CA LEU A 179 -17.87 3.13 10.99
C LEU A 179 -18.43 4.55 11.17
N LEU A 180 -18.76 5.22 10.07
CA LEU A 180 -19.34 6.56 10.07
C LEU A 180 -20.87 6.55 10.19
N GLY A 181 -21.49 5.39 10.41
CA GLY A 181 -22.94 5.23 10.53
C GLY A 181 -23.69 5.24 9.20
N GLY A 182 -22.98 5.08 8.07
CA GLY A 182 -23.58 4.80 6.78
C GLY A 182 -24.04 3.34 6.70
N THR A 183 -25.26 3.14 6.21
CA THR A 183 -25.83 1.82 5.89
C THR A 183 -25.14 1.18 4.70
#